data_AF-A0A8T6MPV4-F1
#
_entry.id   AF-A0A8T6MPV4-F1
#
_cell.length_a   1.000
_cell.length_b   1.000
_cell.length_c   1.000
_cell.angle_alpha   90.00
_cell.angle_beta   90.00
_cell.angle_gamma   90.00
#
_symmetry.space_group_name_H-M   'P 1'
#
loop_
_entity.id
_entity.type
_entity.pdbx_description
1 polymer ?
#
loop_
_entity_poly.entity_id
_entity_poly.type
_entity_poly.pdbx_seq_one_letter_code
_entity_poly.pdbx_strand_id
1 'polypeptide(L)'
;MTAKKQPNRILLLGFPGNGLIGTFTISYLISHLQMKLIGDINHPDLPPTLFVENGEILSPIRIYRKDDIYAIISDIPIFPEVAYEFVSSVAEFCRKNKIRKVIVPSGVDTQSTDSKDAKTYGLATDPSLEKIMYENDMPKFLAGSIIGTDATVISIFRNYGIPLLMLYTSCHPFFPDPQASVFAITSLAKVLQIQVDTKDIQKRIDYLRIQHRNLMQETLDVLQQEKQPQTKVPPIYR
;
A
#
# COMPACT_ATOMS: atom_id res chain seq x y z
N MET A 1 -34.14 -17.52 12.21
CA MET A 1 -32.66 -17.53 12.29
C MET A 1 -32.13 -16.43 11.38
N THR A 2 -31.80 -15.26 11.92
CA THR A 2 -31.18 -14.17 11.17
C THR A 2 -29.77 -14.59 10.75
N ALA A 3 -29.54 -14.73 9.44
CA ALA A 3 -28.21 -14.98 8.91
C ALA A 3 -27.28 -13.86 9.39
N LYS A 4 -26.31 -14.18 10.25
CA LYS A 4 -25.24 -13.24 10.62
C LYS A 4 -24.55 -12.81 9.32
N LYS A 5 -24.77 -11.56 8.91
CA LYS A 5 -24.06 -10.92 7.80
C LYS A 5 -22.57 -11.10 8.09
N GLN A 6 -21.90 -11.92 7.29
CA GLN A 6 -20.49 -12.22 7.54
C GLN A 6 -19.70 -10.91 7.43
N PRO A 7 -18.83 -10.60 8.39
CA PRO A 7 -18.09 -9.34 8.40
C PRO A 7 -17.25 -9.25 7.14
N ASN A 8 -17.43 -8.16 6.39
CA ASN A 8 -16.66 -7.87 5.18
C ASN A 8 -15.30 -7.30 5.58
N ARG A 9 -14.43 -8.17 6.10
CA ARG A 9 -13.12 -7.77 6.61
C ARG A 9 -12.17 -7.42 5.49
N ILE A 10 -11.50 -6.27 5.65
CA ILE A 10 -10.61 -5.68 4.65
C ILE A 10 -9.22 -5.55 5.29
N LEU A 11 -8.18 -5.86 4.52
CA LEU A 11 -6.82 -5.46 4.86
C LEU A 11 -6.39 -4.29 3.99
N LEU A 12 -5.83 -3.27 4.61
CA LEU A 12 -5.06 -2.21 3.97
C LEU A 12 -3.58 -2.55 4.15
N LEU A 13 -2.83 -2.63 3.06
CA LEU A 13 -1.39 -2.93 3.12
C LEU A 13 -0.61 -1.74 2.56
N GLY A 14 0.32 -1.21 3.34
CA GLY A 14 1.17 -0.10 2.95
C GLY A 14 2.63 -0.39 3.27
N PHE A 15 3.51 -0.09 2.33
CA PHE A 15 4.95 -0.19 2.50
C PHE A 15 5.64 0.88 1.64
N PRO A 16 6.91 1.19 1.91
CA PRO A 16 7.65 2.19 1.15
C PRO A 16 7.81 1.77 -0.31
N GLY A 17 7.54 2.72 -1.21
CA GLY A 17 7.64 2.57 -2.66
C GLY A 17 7.75 3.94 -3.32
N ASN A 18 7.45 4.05 -4.62
CA ASN A 18 7.49 5.34 -5.34
C ASN A 18 6.67 6.41 -4.60
N GLY A 19 7.28 7.57 -4.37
CA GLY A 19 6.63 8.70 -3.70
C GLY A 19 6.23 8.47 -2.23
N LEU A 20 6.55 7.29 -1.66
CA LEU A 20 6.05 6.82 -0.36
C LEU A 20 4.52 6.87 -0.23
N ILE A 21 3.80 6.71 -1.35
CA ILE A 21 2.34 6.85 -1.40
C ILE A 21 1.66 5.85 -0.46
N GLY A 22 2.06 4.58 -0.52
CA GLY A 22 1.53 3.53 0.36
C GLY A 22 1.69 3.86 1.84
N THR A 23 2.91 4.27 2.24
CA THR A 23 3.23 4.68 3.61
C THR A 23 2.37 5.86 4.06
N PHE A 24 2.34 6.96 3.31
CA PHE A 24 1.55 8.14 3.70
C PHE A 24 0.06 7.85 3.78
N THR A 25 -0.49 7.11 2.82
CA THR A 25 -1.92 6.79 2.77
C THR A 25 -2.36 5.92 3.93
N ILE A 26 -1.60 4.85 4.23
CA ILE A 26 -1.95 3.94 5.32
C ILE A 26 -1.69 4.58 6.69
N SER A 27 -0.58 5.31 6.87
CA SER A 27 -0.32 6.06 8.11
C SER A 27 -1.43 7.07 8.41
N TYR A 28 -1.87 7.81 7.39
CA TYR A 28 -2.99 8.75 7.55
C TYR A 28 -4.25 8.02 8.01
N LEU A 29 -4.63 6.91 7.37
CA LEU A 29 -5.84 6.18 7.75
C LEU A 29 -5.75 5.55 9.14
N ILE A 30 -4.60 5.02 9.53
CA ILE A 30 -4.37 4.50 10.89
C ILE A 30 -4.64 5.59 11.92
N SER A 31 -4.06 6.78 11.72
CA SER A 31 -4.24 7.92 12.61
C SER A 31 -5.67 8.45 12.60
N HIS A 32 -6.23 8.70 11.41
CA HIS A 32 -7.57 9.29 11.22
C HIS A 32 -8.66 8.40 11.80
N LEU A 33 -8.55 7.08 11.58
CA LEU A 33 -9.49 6.13 12.14
C LEU A 33 -9.17 5.78 13.59
N GLN A 34 -8.06 6.25 14.18
CA GLN A 34 -7.61 5.88 15.53
C GLN A 34 -7.54 4.36 15.69
N MET A 35 -6.90 3.68 14.74
CA MET A 35 -6.78 2.22 14.75
C MET A 35 -5.87 1.78 15.90
N LYS A 36 -6.22 0.67 16.54
CA LYS A 36 -5.43 0.12 17.65
C LYS A 36 -4.32 -0.78 17.10
N LEU A 37 -3.10 -0.63 17.61
CA LEU A 37 -2.01 -1.58 17.39
C LEU A 37 -2.39 -2.93 18.02
N ILE A 38 -2.36 -4.01 17.24
CA ILE A 38 -2.74 -5.37 17.69
C ILE A 38 -1.62 -6.40 17.53
N GLY A 39 -0.48 -6.01 16.96
CA GLY A 39 0.69 -6.86 16.81
C GLY A 39 1.65 -6.30 15.77
N ASP A 40 2.68 -7.08 15.47
CA ASP A 40 3.76 -6.74 14.57
C ASP A 40 4.24 -7.97 13.78
N ILE A 41 4.99 -7.72 12.71
CA ILE A 41 5.61 -8.77 11.88
C ILE A 41 7.12 -8.62 12.02
N ASN A 42 7.78 -9.72 12.38
CA ASN A 42 9.24 -9.80 12.47
C ASN A 42 9.75 -10.93 11.59
N HIS A 43 10.95 -10.76 11.06
CA HIS A 43 11.66 -11.76 10.28
C HIS A 43 13.17 -11.62 10.52
N PRO A 44 13.94 -12.72 10.64
CA PRO A 44 15.37 -12.66 10.94
C PRO A 44 16.20 -11.84 9.94
N ASP A 45 15.77 -11.83 8.68
CA ASP A 45 16.45 -11.12 7.59
C ASP A 45 15.91 -9.69 7.36
N LEU A 46 15.03 -9.18 8.23
CA LEU A 46 14.74 -7.75 8.25
C LEU A 46 15.87 -6.99 8.98
N PRO A 47 16.16 -5.75 8.59
CA PRO A 47 17.02 -4.88 9.36
C PRO A 47 16.63 -4.89 10.84
N PRO A 48 17.59 -5.02 11.78
CA PRO A 48 17.33 -5.05 13.21
C PRO A 48 17.01 -3.63 13.72
N THR A 49 15.88 -3.10 13.27
CA THR A 49 15.44 -1.72 13.51
C THR A 49 14.26 -1.73 14.47
N LEU A 50 14.32 -0.89 15.49
CA LEU A 50 13.20 -0.56 16.37
C LEU A 50 13.07 0.95 16.42
N PHE A 51 11.84 1.44 16.46
CA PHE A 51 11.55 2.85 16.64
C PHE A 51 11.16 3.13 18.09
N VAL A 52 11.47 4.33 18.58
CA VAL A 52 11.02 4.80 19.89
C VAL A 52 10.23 6.08 19.69
N GLU A 53 8.96 6.06 20.02
CA GLU A 53 8.07 7.21 19.93
C GLU A 53 7.34 7.40 21.26
N ASN A 54 7.47 8.60 21.86
CA ASN A 54 6.87 8.91 23.18
C ASN A 54 7.21 7.89 24.29
N GLY A 55 8.38 7.24 24.20
CA GLY A 55 8.82 6.22 25.15
C GLY A 55 8.28 4.81 24.88
N GLU A 56 7.48 4.62 23.83
CA GLU A 56 7.02 3.31 23.38
C GLU A 56 7.96 2.73 22.30
N ILE A 57 8.23 1.44 22.39
CA ILE A 57 9.03 0.69 21.40
C ILE A 57 8.09 0.17 20.32
N LEU A 58 8.42 0.48 19.07
CA LEU A 58 7.63 0.12 17.89
C LEU A 58 8.46 -0.72 16.92
N SER A 59 7.96 -1.91 16.61
CA SER A 59 8.48 -2.73 15.50
C SER A 59 8.30 -2.00 14.16
N PRO A 60 9.14 -2.29 13.14
CA PRO A 60 9.09 -1.56 11.87
C PRO A 60 7.90 -1.97 11.00
N ILE A 61 7.38 -3.18 11.18
CA ILE A 61 6.18 -3.67 10.49
C ILE A 61 5.09 -3.93 11.53
N ARG A 62 3.98 -3.21 11.44
CA ARG A 62 2.95 -3.17 12.47
C ARG A 62 1.58 -3.50 11.91
N ILE A 63 0.76 -4.16 12.74
CA ILE A 63 -0.60 -4.56 12.44
C ILE A 63 -1.56 -3.76 13.30
N TYR A 64 -2.43 -3.00 12.65
CA TYR A 64 -3.47 -2.20 13.29
C TYR A 64 -4.86 -2.74 12.95
N ARG A 65 -5.82 -2.44 13.82
CA ARG A 65 -7.22 -2.80 13.59
C ARG A 65 -8.20 -1.76 14.15
N LYS A 66 -9.27 -1.54 13.40
CA LYS A 66 -10.52 -0.95 13.90
C LYS A 66 -11.70 -1.69 13.27
N ASP A 67 -12.55 -2.27 14.10
CA ASP A 67 -13.71 -3.07 13.69
C ASP A 67 -13.33 -4.20 12.71
N ASP A 68 -13.78 -4.10 11.46
CA ASP A 68 -13.51 -5.04 10.36
C ASP A 68 -12.40 -4.58 9.40
N ILE A 69 -11.75 -3.44 9.68
CA ILE A 69 -10.62 -2.92 8.90
C ILE A 69 -9.32 -3.24 9.63
N TYR A 70 -8.44 -3.95 8.94
CA TYR A 70 -7.07 -4.21 9.33
C TYR A 70 -6.15 -3.32 8.50
N ALA A 71 -5.04 -2.90 9.08
CA ALA A 71 -3.97 -2.24 8.35
C ALA A 71 -2.64 -2.88 8.71
N ILE A 72 -1.82 -3.20 7.72
CA ILE A 72 -0.42 -3.56 7.91
C ILE A 72 0.40 -2.46 7.26
N ILE A 73 1.32 -1.89 8.04
CA ILE A 73 2.22 -0.85 7.56
C ILE A 73 3.67 -1.23 7.86
N SER A 74 4.54 -1.02 6.87
CA SER A 74 5.99 -1.08 7.03
C SER A 74 6.58 0.32 7.00
N ASP A 75 7.44 0.63 7.97
CA ASP A 75 8.27 1.85 8.00
C ASP A 75 9.66 1.63 7.39
N ILE A 76 9.93 0.43 6.89
CA ILE A 76 11.15 0.07 6.16
C ILE A 76 10.78 -0.52 4.79
N PRO A 77 11.62 -0.35 3.76
CA PRO A 77 11.41 -1.01 2.48
C PRO A 77 11.36 -2.53 2.64
N ILE A 78 10.55 -3.20 1.82
CA ILE A 78 10.53 -4.66 1.76
C ILE A 78 11.61 -5.09 0.76
N PHE A 79 12.62 -5.80 1.24
CA PHE A 79 13.73 -6.26 0.41
C PHE A 79 13.31 -7.44 -0.48
N PRO A 80 13.81 -7.53 -1.73
CA PRO A 80 13.44 -8.58 -2.67
C PRO A 80 13.61 -10.00 -2.12
N GLU A 81 14.65 -10.22 -1.31
CA GLU A 81 15.02 -11.49 -0.71
C GLU A 81 13.94 -12.02 0.24
N VAL A 82 13.26 -11.13 0.96
CA VAL A 82 12.22 -11.47 1.95
C VAL A 82 10.81 -11.21 1.46
N ALA A 83 10.65 -10.56 0.30
CA ALA A 83 9.35 -10.13 -0.21
C ALA A 83 8.34 -11.28 -0.35
N TYR A 84 8.79 -12.44 -0.86
CA TYR A 84 7.91 -13.60 -1.03
C TYR A 84 7.39 -14.13 0.30
N GLU A 85 8.29 -14.31 1.28
CA GLU A 85 7.94 -14.81 2.61
C GLU A 85 7.07 -13.82 3.37
N PHE A 86 7.44 -12.53 3.35
CA PHE A 86 6.66 -11.45 3.92
C PHE A 86 5.22 -11.47 3.38
N VAL A 87 5.04 -11.41 2.07
CA VAL A 87 3.70 -11.36 1.46
C VAL A 87 2.92 -12.66 1.69
N SER A 88 3.60 -13.82 1.68
CA SER A 88 2.97 -15.10 2.01
C SER A 88 2.44 -15.11 3.45
N SER A 89 3.21 -14.59 4.40
CA SER A 89 2.77 -14.45 5.79
C SER A 89 1.55 -13.53 5.93
N VAL A 90 1.49 -12.45 5.15
CA VAL A 90 0.34 -11.53 5.09
C VAL A 90 -0.90 -12.22 4.51
N ALA A 91 -0.73 -13.03 3.45
CA ALA A 91 -1.82 -13.80 2.87
C ALA A 91 -2.34 -14.87 3.84
N GLU A 92 -1.47 -15.55 4.59
CA GLU A 92 -1.87 -16.45 5.67
C GLU A 92 -2.61 -15.73 6.80
N PHE A 93 -2.10 -14.56 7.21
CA PHE A 93 -2.76 -13.71 8.20
C PHE A 93 -4.18 -13.37 7.73
N CYS A 94 -4.35 -13.05 6.44
CA CYS A 94 -5.67 -12.81 5.86
C CYS A 94 -6.59 -14.02 5.98
N ARG A 95 -6.11 -15.22 5.64
CA ARG A 95 -6.89 -16.48 5.78
C ARG A 95 -7.29 -16.73 7.23
N LYS A 96 -6.34 -16.67 8.17
CA LYS A 96 -6.57 -16.89 9.61
C LYS A 96 -7.61 -15.92 10.17
N ASN A 97 -7.57 -14.66 9.74
CA ASN A 97 -8.48 -13.61 10.20
C ASN A 97 -9.75 -13.45 9.35
N LYS A 98 -9.99 -14.33 8.37
CA LYS A 98 -11.16 -14.28 7.46
C LYS A 98 -11.30 -12.93 6.75
N ILE A 99 -10.17 -12.32 6.39
CA ILE A 99 -10.10 -11.12 5.55
C ILE A 99 -10.42 -11.53 4.11
N ARG A 100 -11.33 -10.79 3.47
CA ARG A 100 -11.92 -11.17 2.18
C ARG A 100 -11.42 -10.36 1.00
N LYS A 101 -10.79 -9.23 1.27
CA LYS A 101 -10.19 -8.39 0.24
C LYS A 101 -9.03 -7.61 0.82
N VAL A 102 -8.06 -7.30 -0.03
CA VAL A 102 -6.89 -6.50 0.30
C VAL A 102 -6.84 -5.30 -0.62
N ILE A 103 -6.50 -4.13 -0.08
CA ILE A 103 -6.33 -2.89 -0.84
C ILE A 103 -4.93 -2.35 -0.57
N VAL A 104 -4.20 -2.02 -1.63
CA VAL A 104 -2.79 -1.62 -1.56
C VAL A 104 -2.60 -0.31 -2.32
N PRO A 105 -2.53 0.83 -1.62
CA PRO A 105 -2.08 2.08 -2.24
C PRO A 105 -0.58 2.00 -2.56
N SER A 106 -0.23 2.39 -3.79
CA SER A 106 1.14 2.41 -4.29
C SER A 106 1.34 3.59 -5.25
N GLY A 107 2.58 4.02 -5.40
CA GLY A 107 2.94 5.12 -6.29
C GLY A 107 3.34 4.60 -7.66
N VAL A 108 2.96 5.32 -8.72
CA VAL A 108 3.42 5.04 -10.08
C VAL A 108 4.04 6.28 -10.70
N ASP A 109 5.15 6.09 -11.42
CA ASP A 109 5.70 7.10 -12.29
C ASP A 109 4.83 7.19 -13.54
N THR A 110 3.99 8.22 -13.60
CA THR A 110 3.41 8.65 -14.87
C THR A 110 4.22 9.83 -15.34
N GLN A 111 4.66 9.83 -16.60
CA GLN A 111 5.40 10.94 -17.22
C GLN A 111 4.67 12.31 -17.17
N SER A 112 3.44 12.37 -16.63
CA SER A 112 2.75 13.59 -16.21
C SER A 112 3.38 14.12 -14.91
N THR A 113 4.08 15.24 -15.01
CA THR A 113 5.01 15.75 -14.00
C THR A 113 4.41 16.69 -12.95
N ASP A 114 3.12 17.04 -13.01
CA ASP A 114 2.49 17.93 -12.02
C ASP A 114 1.65 17.13 -11.00
N SER A 115 2.09 17.13 -9.73
CA SER A 115 1.39 16.53 -8.60
C SER A 115 -0.04 17.09 -8.41
N LYS A 116 -0.37 18.24 -9.00
CA LYS A 116 -1.73 18.81 -8.99
C LYS A 116 -2.71 18.04 -9.88
N ASP A 117 -2.20 17.34 -10.89
CA ASP A 117 -2.99 16.51 -11.81
C ASP A 117 -2.89 15.02 -11.47
N ALA A 118 -2.45 14.70 -10.25
CA ALA A 118 -2.32 13.34 -9.79
C ALA A 118 -3.64 12.57 -9.90
N LYS A 119 -3.57 11.33 -10.36
CA LYS A 119 -4.71 10.44 -10.56
C LYS A 119 -4.40 9.08 -9.95
N THR A 120 -5.43 8.49 -9.35
CA THR A 120 -5.37 7.13 -8.83
C THR A 120 -6.02 6.17 -9.81
N TYR A 121 -5.26 5.20 -10.29
CA TYR A 121 -5.70 4.13 -11.16
C TYR A 121 -5.89 2.84 -10.36
N GLY A 122 -6.94 2.09 -10.64
CA GLY A 122 -7.17 0.80 -10.00
C GLY A 122 -6.70 -0.37 -10.85
N LEU A 123 -6.09 -1.37 -10.19
CA LEU A 123 -5.83 -2.68 -10.78
C LEU A 123 -6.36 -3.76 -9.84
N ALA A 124 -7.40 -4.45 -10.27
CA ALA A 124 -8.08 -5.47 -9.49
C ALA A 124 -7.73 -6.88 -9.97
N THR A 125 -7.65 -7.83 -9.04
CA THR A 125 -7.49 -9.26 -9.34
C THR A 125 -8.82 -10.02 -9.39
N ASP A 126 -9.92 -9.37 -9.02
CA ASP A 126 -11.26 -9.97 -8.92
C ASP A 126 -12.35 -9.04 -9.49
N PRO A 127 -13.33 -9.56 -10.24
CA PRO A 127 -14.42 -8.75 -10.82
C PRO A 127 -15.23 -7.95 -9.80
N SER A 128 -15.37 -8.44 -8.57
CA SER A 128 -16.08 -7.70 -7.51
C SER A 128 -15.36 -6.41 -7.12
N LEU A 129 -14.03 -6.38 -7.22
CA LEU A 129 -13.22 -5.19 -6.96
C LEU A 129 -13.19 -4.26 -8.18
N GLU A 130 -13.24 -4.79 -9.40
CA GLU A 130 -13.44 -3.97 -10.61
C GLU A 130 -14.76 -3.20 -10.54
N LYS A 131 -15.85 -3.84 -10.09
CA LYS A 131 -17.13 -3.17 -9.91
C LYS A 131 -17.02 -2.00 -8.92
N ILE A 132 -16.38 -2.22 -7.76
CA ILE A 132 -16.17 -1.17 -6.76
C ILE A 132 -15.34 -0.01 -7.33
N MET A 133 -14.31 -0.31 -8.12
CA MET A 133 -13.48 0.70 -8.79
C MET A 133 -14.34 1.57 -9.72
N TYR A 134 -15.17 0.98 -10.58
CA TYR A 134 -16.03 1.72 -11.49
C TYR A 134 -17.13 2.53 -10.79
N GLU A 135 -17.74 1.99 -9.73
CA GLU A 135 -18.72 2.72 -8.91
C GLU A 135 -18.14 3.97 -8.23
N ASN A 136 -16.81 4.06 -8.13
CA ASN A 136 -16.10 5.20 -7.53
C ASN A 136 -15.37 6.06 -8.57
N ASP A 137 -15.75 5.95 -9.85
CA ASP A 137 -15.17 6.69 -10.99
C ASP A 137 -13.63 6.55 -11.09
N MET A 138 -13.11 5.40 -10.65
CA MET A 138 -11.68 5.15 -10.66
C MET A 138 -11.24 4.55 -12.00
N PRO A 139 -10.33 5.19 -12.75
CA PRO A 139 -9.85 4.67 -14.03
C PRO A 139 -9.04 3.38 -13.82
N LYS A 140 -9.13 2.47 -14.78
CA LYS A 140 -8.37 1.20 -14.74
C LYS A 140 -6.92 1.42 -15.15
N PHE A 141 -5.99 0.74 -14.51
CA PHE A 141 -4.62 0.57 -15.00
C PHE A 141 -4.63 -0.40 -16.19
N LEU A 142 -4.48 0.13 -17.41
CA LEU A 142 -4.70 -0.64 -18.65
C LEU A 142 -3.46 -1.37 -19.16
N ALA A 143 -2.29 -0.71 -19.08
CA ALA A 143 -1.06 -1.22 -19.67
C ALA A 143 0.17 -0.67 -18.92
N GLY A 144 1.18 -1.52 -18.79
CA GLY A 144 2.44 -1.21 -18.13
C GLY A 144 3.10 -2.48 -17.60
N SER A 145 4.29 -2.33 -17.03
CA SER A 145 4.99 -3.40 -16.32
C SER A 145 4.93 -3.13 -14.82
N ILE A 146 4.66 -4.18 -14.04
CA ILE A 146 4.71 -4.15 -12.58
C ILE A 146 5.89 -5.01 -12.17
N ILE A 147 6.77 -4.44 -11.35
CA ILE A 147 7.99 -5.08 -10.88
C ILE A 147 8.05 -5.03 -9.35
N GLY A 148 9.00 -5.75 -8.77
CA GLY A 148 9.32 -5.64 -7.36
C GLY A 148 8.25 -6.21 -6.43
N THR A 149 8.22 -5.66 -5.21
CA THR A 149 7.31 -6.08 -4.15
C THR A 149 5.83 -6.04 -4.58
N ASP A 150 5.42 -5.06 -5.39
CA ASP A 150 4.05 -4.98 -5.92
C ASP A 150 3.69 -6.20 -6.79
N ALA A 151 4.61 -6.66 -7.64
CA ALA A 151 4.41 -7.86 -8.45
C ALA A 151 4.30 -9.13 -7.58
N THR A 152 5.07 -9.20 -6.50
CA THR A 152 5.03 -10.28 -5.51
C THR A 152 3.69 -10.30 -4.76
N VAL A 153 3.21 -9.14 -4.30
CA VAL A 153 1.89 -8.96 -3.70
C VAL A 153 0.79 -9.48 -4.64
N ILE A 154 0.73 -8.97 -5.86
CA ILE A 154 -0.29 -9.38 -6.83
C ILE A 154 -0.25 -10.89 -7.09
N SER A 155 0.94 -11.45 -7.29
CA SER A 155 1.11 -12.86 -7.63
C SER A 155 0.66 -13.78 -6.48
N ILE A 156 1.07 -13.50 -5.26
CA ILE A 156 0.73 -14.33 -4.10
C ILE A 156 -0.76 -14.22 -3.78
N PHE A 157 -1.34 -13.02 -3.75
CA PHE A 157 -2.76 -12.86 -3.46
C PHE A 157 -3.66 -13.53 -4.51
N ARG A 158 -3.27 -13.51 -5.79
CA ARG A 158 -3.92 -14.30 -6.85
C ARG A 158 -3.85 -15.80 -6.58
N ASN A 159 -2.68 -16.32 -6.21
CA ASN A 159 -2.50 -17.74 -5.92
C ASN A 159 -3.30 -18.20 -4.68
N TYR A 160 -3.45 -17.32 -3.69
CA TYR A 160 -4.25 -17.58 -2.50
C TYR A 160 -5.77 -17.41 -2.73
N GLY A 161 -6.19 -16.91 -3.90
CA GLY A 161 -7.59 -16.65 -4.21
C GLY A 161 -8.21 -15.57 -3.33
N ILE A 162 -7.40 -14.61 -2.84
CA ILE A 162 -7.88 -13.49 -2.03
C ILE A 162 -7.95 -12.26 -2.94
N PRO A 163 -9.15 -11.69 -3.14
CA PRO A 163 -9.33 -10.47 -3.93
C PRO A 163 -8.40 -9.33 -3.49
N LEU A 164 -7.72 -8.72 -4.46
CA LEU A 164 -6.76 -7.65 -4.26
C LEU A 164 -7.09 -6.47 -5.20
N LEU A 165 -7.05 -5.25 -4.66
CA LEU A 165 -7.14 -4.00 -5.42
C LEU A 165 -5.89 -3.16 -5.17
N MET A 166 -5.06 -2.98 -6.20
CA MET A 166 -4.00 -1.98 -6.17
C MET A 166 -4.57 -0.61 -6.52
N LEU A 167 -4.17 0.42 -5.79
CA LEU A 167 -4.47 1.82 -6.05
C LEU A 167 -3.17 2.54 -6.43
N TYR A 168 -2.92 2.67 -7.74
CA TYR A 168 -1.73 3.29 -8.29
C TYR A 168 -1.94 4.80 -8.48
N THR A 169 -1.36 5.61 -7.60
CA THR A 169 -1.45 7.07 -7.69
C THR A 169 -0.21 7.63 -8.38
N SER A 170 -0.41 8.47 -9.39
CA SER A 170 0.70 9.19 -10.02
C SER A 170 1.38 10.13 -9.04
N CYS A 171 2.71 10.07 -8.98
CA CYS A 171 3.51 10.81 -8.01
C CYS A 171 4.91 11.11 -8.56
N HIS A 172 5.65 12.00 -7.89
CA HIS A 172 7.08 12.14 -8.15
C HIS A 172 7.83 10.93 -7.59
N PRO A 173 8.38 10.02 -8.43
CA PRO A 173 8.85 8.71 -7.95
C PRO A 173 10.11 8.77 -7.09
N PHE A 174 10.94 9.80 -7.27
CA PHE A 174 12.25 9.92 -6.59
C PHE A 174 12.25 10.77 -5.31
N PHE A 175 11.10 11.32 -4.90
CA PHE A 175 11.01 12.13 -3.67
C PHE A 175 9.74 11.74 -2.90
N PRO A 176 9.71 11.91 -1.58
CA PRO A 176 8.45 11.79 -0.85
C PRO A 176 7.39 12.74 -1.44
N ASP A 177 6.22 12.21 -1.79
CA ASP A 177 5.15 12.98 -2.42
C ASP A 177 3.85 12.93 -1.57
N PRO A 178 3.83 13.61 -0.41
CA PRO A 178 2.64 13.70 0.43
C PRO A 178 1.51 14.49 -0.23
N GLN A 179 1.78 15.22 -1.32
CA GLN A 179 0.74 15.90 -2.08
C GLN A 179 -0.04 14.88 -2.93
N ALA A 180 0.66 14.02 -3.67
CA ALA A 180 0.03 12.93 -4.41
C ALA A 180 -0.70 11.95 -3.47
N SER A 181 -0.19 11.70 -2.26
CA SER A 181 -0.87 10.80 -1.31
C SER A 181 -2.25 11.28 -0.86
N VAL A 182 -2.56 12.59 -0.96
CA VAL A 182 -3.92 13.12 -0.72
C VAL A 182 -4.95 12.51 -1.69
N PHE A 183 -4.55 12.31 -2.96
CA PHE A 183 -5.41 11.67 -3.96
C PHE A 183 -5.60 10.19 -3.65
N ALA A 184 -4.53 9.49 -3.25
CA ALA A 184 -4.61 8.10 -2.81
C ALA A 184 -5.52 7.92 -1.58
N ILE A 185 -5.39 8.80 -0.57
CA ILE A 185 -6.24 8.84 0.63
C ILE A 185 -7.70 9.03 0.24
N THR A 186 -7.98 10.01 -0.62
CA THR A 186 -9.36 10.33 -1.04
C THR A 186 -9.96 9.17 -1.85
N SER A 187 -9.20 8.56 -2.76
CA SER A 187 -9.63 7.39 -3.52
C SER A 187 -9.90 6.19 -2.63
N LEU A 188 -9.02 5.91 -1.67
CA LEU A 188 -9.21 4.80 -0.73
C LEU A 188 -10.40 5.07 0.20
N ALA A 189 -10.59 6.30 0.66
CA ALA A 189 -11.72 6.69 1.50
C ALA A 189 -13.07 6.47 0.78
N LYS A 190 -13.15 6.78 -0.53
CA LYS A 190 -14.31 6.48 -1.37
C LYS A 190 -14.60 4.98 -1.44
N VAL A 191 -13.57 4.16 -1.71
CA VAL A 191 -13.67 2.69 -1.74
C VAL A 191 -14.14 2.12 -0.40
N LEU A 192 -13.70 2.70 0.71
CA LEU A 192 -14.07 2.30 2.07
C LEU A 192 -15.39 2.94 2.55
N GLN A 193 -15.96 3.88 1.79
CA GLN A 193 -17.14 4.68 2.15
C GLN A 193 -16.98 5.41 3.50
N ILE A 194 -15.80 5.98 3.74
CA ILE A 194 -15.49 6.77 4.94
C ILE A 194 -15.23 8.24 4.59
N GLN A 195 -15.51 9.13 5.53
CA GLN A 195 -15.18 10.55 5.41
C GLN A 195 -13.77 10.81 5.95
N VAL A 196 -13.00 11.62 5.22
CA VAL A 196 -11.63 12.02 5.56
C VAL A 196 -11.49 13.53 5.44
N ASP A 197 -10.67 14.13 6.30
CA ASP A 197 -10.25 15.53 6.19
C ASP A 197 -8.74 15.61 5.96
N THR A 198 -8.35 15.98 4.75
CA THR A 198 -6.95 16.03 4.33
C THR A 198 -6.31 17.40 4.55
N LYS A 199 -6.97 18.36 5.23
CA LYS A 199 -6.40 19.68 5.49
C LYS A 199 -5.11 19.62 6.29
N ASP A 200 -5.03 18.71 7.26
CA ASP A 200 -3.85 18.61 8.13
C ASP A 200 -2.61 18.11 7.37
N ILE A 201 -2.78 17.10 6.51
CA ILE A 201 -1.68 16.62 5.66
C ILE A 201 -1.25 17.70 4.67
N GLN A 202 -2.21 18.43 4.07
CA GLN A 202 -1.93 19.53 3.14
C GLN A 202 -1.12 20.67 3.79
N LYS A 203 -1.41 21.01 5.05
CA LYS A 203 -0.65 22.01 5.81
C LYS A 203 0.77 21.57 6.18
N ARG A 204 1.05 20.26 6.14
CA ARG A 204 2.32 19.66 6.59
C ARG A 204 3.14 19.04 5.44
N ILE A 205 2.78 19.29 4.18
CA ILE A 205 3.44 18.70 3.00
C ILE A 205 4.97 18.85 3.04
N ASP A 206 5.47 20.06 3.27
CA ASP A 206 6.92 20.32 3.25
C ASP A 206 7.63 19.63 4.42
N TYR A 207 7.02 19.64 5.60
CA TYR A 207 7.52 18.93 6.77
C TYR A 207 7.60 17.42 6.52
N LEU A 208 6.51 16.81 6.06
CA LEU A 208 6.47 15.38 5.76
C LEU A 208 7.49 14.99 4.70
N ARG A 209 7.66 15.85 3.68
CA ARG A 209 8.67 15.65 2.64
C ARG A 209 10.08 15.64 3.20
N ILE A 210 10.41 16.54 4.12
CA ILE A 210 11.73 16.60 4.76
C ILE A 210 11.95 15.40 5.69
N GLN A 211 10.98 15.08 6.54
CA GLN A 211 11.09 14.00 7.51
C GLN A 211 11.30 12.62 6.85
N HIS A 212 10.69 12.38 5.69
CA HIS A 212 10.75 11.08 5.02
C HIS A 212 11.84 10.97 3.95
N ARG A 213 12.79 11.93 3.89
CA ARG A 213 13.88 11.90 2.89
C ARG A 213 14.74 10.64 3.02
N ASN A 214 15.13 10.27 4.24
CA ASN A 214 15.98 9.10 4.47
C ASN A 214 15.26 7.81 4.07
N LEU A 215 14.00 7.66 4.48
CA LEU A 215 13.18 6.51 4.09
C LEU A 215 13.04 6.41 2.57
N MET A 216 12.83 7.53 1.87
CA MET A 216 12.78 7.54 0.41
C MET A 216 14.13 7.12 -0.20
N GLN A 217 15.25 7.57 0.36
CA GLN A 217 16.57 7.17 -0.13
C GLN A 217 16.78 5.65 0.00
N GLU A 218 16.50 5.08 1.17
CA GLU A 218 16.56 3.63 1.39
C GLU A 218 15.63 2.87 0.44
N THR A 219 14.42 3.41 0.22
CA THR A 219 13.45 2.86 -0.73
C THR A 219 13.99 2.86 -2.15
N LEU A 220 14.66 3.95 -2.58
CA LEU A 220 15.25 4.04 -3.91
C LEU A 220 16.36 3.03 -4.12
N ASP A 221 17.18 2.78 -3.10
CA ASP A 221 18.26 1.81 -3.16
C ASP A 221 17.70 0.40 -3.41
N VAL A 222 16.59 0.04 -2.73
CA VAL A 222 15.87 -1.21 -2.96
C VAL A 222 15.22 -1.27 -4.35
N LEU A 223 14.52 -0.23 -4.77
CA LEU A 223 13.88 -0.17 -6.09
C LEU A 223 14.90 -0.26 -7.25
N GLN A 224 16.13 0.22 -7.05
CA GLN A 224 17.21 0.07 -8.04
C GLN A 224 17.70 -1.38 -8.18
N GLN A 225 17.75 -2.13 -7.07
CA GLN A 225 18.05 -3.56 -7.09
C GLN A 225 16.95 -4.34 -7.81
N GLU A 226 15.69 -3.99 -7.59
CA GLU A 226 14.54 -4.62 -8.27
C GLU A 226 14.51 -4.36 -9.79
N LYS A 227 15.00 -3.19 -10.23
CA LYS A 227 15.12 -2.86 -11.67
C LYS A 227 16.19 -3.67 -12.40
N GLN A 228 17.05 -4.39 -11.68
CA GLN A 228 17.99 -5.33 -12.28
C GLN A 228 17.38 -6.73 -12.30
N PRO A 229 16.82 -7.15 -13.45
CA PRO A 229 17.11 -8.51 -13.91
C PRO A 229 17.42 -8.63 -15.41
N GLN A 230 18.31 -9.60 -15.71
CA GLN A 230 18.57 -10.16 -17.04
C GLN A 230 17.27 -10.71 -17.66
N THR A 231 16.51 -9.92 -18.43
CA THR A 231 15.82 -10.34 -19.68
C THR A 231 14.95 -9.21 -20.20
N LYS A 232 15.16 -8.84 -21.47
CA LYS A 232 14.23 -8.00 -22.23
C LYS A 232 12.88 -8.71 -22.30
N VAL A 233 11.79 -8.01 -22.03
CA VAL A 233 10.41 -8.51 -22.16
C VAL A 233 10.24 -9.18 -23.53
N PRO A 234 9.94 -10.48 -23.63
CA PRO A 234 9.62 -11.09 -24.91
C PRO A 234 8.28 -10.54 -25.41
N PRO A 235 8.12 -10.30 -26.72
CA PRO A 235 6.83 -9.90 -27.27
C PRO A 235 5.79 -10.99 -26.97
N ILE A 236 4.85 -10.69 -26.08
CA ILE A 236 3.69 -11.54 -25.81
C ILE A 236 2.74 -11.35 -26.98
N TYR A 237 2.78 -12.25 -27.96
CA TYR A 237 1.77 -12.30 -29.01
C TYR A 237 0.44 -12.76 -28.39
N ARG A 238 -0.62 -11.97 -28.59
CA ARG A 238 -2.01 -12.40 -28.40
C ARG A 238 -2.62 -12.73 -29.74
#